data_AF-A0A3D2RVA2-F1
#
_entry.id   AF-A0A3D2RVA2-F1
#
_cell.length_a   1.000
_cell.length_b   1.000
_cell.length_c   1.000
_cell.angle_alpha   90.00
_cell.angle_beta   90.00
_cell.angle_gamma   90.00
#
_symmetry.space_group_name_H-M   'P 1'
#
loop_
_entity.id
_entity.type
_entity.pdbx_description
1 polymer ?
#
loop_
_entity_poly.entity_id
_entity_poly.type
_entity_poly.pdbx_seq_one_letter_code
_entity_poly.pdbx_strand_id
1 'polypeptide(L)'
;MVEACEQIGIRFSINHQKRASNYNSYVKQLLPVVAFLIHAYDKRGRTAGNVMMEMGTHLFDWVGCFAGDVNWASAHLNTGMDKAVVENITYNQEISTRDRDAGLVVGGRELCSFGFIHGLKADCHFRA
;
A
#
# COMPACT_ATOMS: atom_id res chain seq x y z
N MET A 1 16.85 -9.11 -3.25
CA MET A 1 17.23 -8.69 -1.88
C MET A 1 17.01 -9.81 -0.87
N VAL A 2 15.78 -10.36 -0.75
CA VAL A 2 15.48 -11.50 0.13
C VAL A 2 16.46 -12.66 -0.09
N GLU A 3 16.55 -13.19 -1.30
CA GLU A 3 17.46 -14.30 -1.64
C GLU A 3 18.93 -13.99 -1.33
N ALA A 4 19.38 -12.76 -1.63
CA ALA A 4 20.75 -12.35 -1.34
C ALA A 4 21.04 -12.33 0.17
N CYS A 5 20.10 -11.85 0.99
CA CYS A 5 20.23 -11.87 2.44
C CYS A 5 20.24 -13.29 3.01
N GLU A 6 19.43 -14.20 2.46
CA GLU A 6 19.42 -15.61 2.84
C GLU A 6 20.74 -16.31 2.51
N GLN A 7 21.27 -16.09 1.30
CA GLN A 7 22.54 -16.67 0.85
C GLN A 7 23.72 -16.30 1.76
N ILE A 8 23.72 -15.08 2.31
CA ILE A 8 24.80 -14.58 3.17
C ILE A 8 24.49 -14.72 4.67
N GLY A 9 23.36 -15.35 5.04
CA GLY A 9 22.98 -15.59 6.43
C GLY A 9 22.62 -14.33 7.23
N ILE A 10 22.20 -13.25 6.58
CA ILE A 10 21.80 -12.01 7.25
C ILE A 10 20.28 -11.94 7.35
N ARG A 11 19.79 -11.54 8.53
CA ARG A 11 18.36 -11.33 8.75
C ARG A 11 17.87 -10.09 7.99
N PHE A 12 16.97 -10.30 7.03
CA PHE A 12 16.25 -9.24 6.35
C PHE A 12 14.95 -8.91 7.08
N SER A 13 14.67 -7.63 7.28
CA SER A 13 13.40 -7.18 7.86
C SER A 13 13.00 -5.82 7.28
N ILE A 14 11.70 -5.62 7.08
CA ILE A 14 11.14 -4.35 6.64
C ILE A 14 10.57 -3.63 7.86
N ASN A 15 10.89 -2.35 8.01
CA ASN A 15 10.41 -1.54 9.13
C ASN A 15 8.93 -1.15 8.96
N HIS A 16 8.02 -2.07 9.29
CA HIS A 16 6.59 -1.79 9.38
C HIS A 16 6.19 -1.39 10.80
N GLN A 17 6.56 -0.17 11.19
CA GLN A 17 6.34 0.39 12.54
C GLN A 17 4.89 0.29 13.05
N LYS A 18 3.89 0.26 12.16
CA LYS A 18 2.47 0.12 12.55
C LYS A 18 2.17 -1.23 13.21
N ARG A 19 2.95 -2.28 12.95
CA ARG A 19 2.81 -3.58 13.63
C ARG A 19 3.06 -3.49 15.14
N ALA A 20 3.88 -2.53 15.59
CA ALA A 20 4.20 -2.31 17.00
C ALA A 20 3.25 -1.32 17.71
N SER A 21 2.19 -0.86 17.04
CA SER A 21 1.29 0.14 17.62
C SER A 21 0.36 -0.47 18.68
N ASN A 22 0.43 0.05 19.91
CA ASN A 22 -0.50 -0.32 20.99
C ASN A 22 -1.97 -0.08 20.63
N TYR A 23 -2.26 0.96 19.84
CA TYR A 23 -3.62 1.24 19.35
C TYR A 23 -4.13 0.13 18.42
N ASN A 24 -3.28 -0.35 17.51
CA ASN A 24 -3.64 -1.45 16.62
C ASN A 24 -3.91 -2.73 17.42
N SER A 25 -3.06 -3.03 18.41
CA SER A 25 -3.26 -4.18 19.31
C SER A 25 -4.58 -4.08 20.07
N TYR A 26 -4.92 -2.89 20.59
CA TYR A 26 -6.18 -2.66 21.28
C TYR A 26 -7.39 -2.82 20.36
N VAL A 27 -7.36 -2.22 19.15
CA VAL A 27 -8.45 -2.37 18.17
C VAL A 27 -8.66 -3.84 17.80
N LYS A 28 -7.59 -4.62 17.61
CA LYS A 28 -7.71 -6.07 17.33
C LYS A 28 -8.46 -6.84 18.41
N GLN A 29 -8.34 -6.44 19.68
CA GLN A 29 -9.08 -7.05 20.79
C GLN A 29 -10.57 -6.68 20.79
N LEU A 30 -10.92 -5.54 20.17
CA LEU A 30 -12.30 -5.07 20.05
C LEU A 30 -13.01 -5.54 18.78
N LEU A 31 -12.26 -5.98 17.76
CA LEU A 31 -12.84 -6.39 16.49
C LEU A 31 -13.75 -7.60 16.70
N PRO A 32 -14.96 -7.58 16.12
CA PRO A 32 -15.89 -8.68 16.29
C PRO A 32 -15.42 -9.91 15.51
N VAL A 33 -15.92 -11.09 15.87
CA VAL A 33 -15.67 -12.36 15.16
C VAL A 33 -16.44 -12.43 13.82
N VAL A 34 -17.00 -11.31 13.34
CA VAL A 34 -17.76 -11.24 12.09
C VAL A 34 -16.97 -10.54 10.99
N ALA A 35 -17.39 -10.75 9.73
CA ALA A 35 -16.79 -10.10 8.58
C ALA A 35 -16.98 -8.58 8.60
N PHE A 36 -15.90 -7.83 8.37
CA PHE A 36 -15.91 -6.38 8.18
C PHE A 36 -15.11 -5.99 6.94
N LEU A 37 -15.41 -4.81 6.40
CA LEU A 37 -14.67 -4.19 5.30
C LEU A 37 -13.69 -3.15 5.88
N ILE A 38 -12.42 -3.25 5.51
CA ILE A 38 -11.42 -2.25 5.90
C ILE A 38 -11.35 -1.17 4.81
N HIS A 39 -11.59 0.07 5.20
CA HIS A 39 -11.29 1.22 4.35
C HIS A 39 -10.00 1.89 4.84
N ALA A 40 -8.98 1.88 3.99
CA ALA A 40 -7.69 2.48 4.27
C ALA A 40 -7.45 3.67 3.33
N TYR A 41 -6.90 4.74 3.87
CA TYR A 41 -6.63 5.98 3.14
C TYR A 41 -5.19 6.39 3.34
N ASP A 42 -4.57 6.87 2.27
CA ASP A 42 -3.25 7.46 2.36
C ASP A 42 -3.28 8.82 3.09
N LYS A 43 -2.09 9.33 3.44
CA LYS A 43 -1.95 10.63 4.13
C LYS A 43 -2.36 11.82 3.24
N ARG A 44 -2.45 11.61 1.92
CA ARG A 44 -2.62 12.62 0.87
C ARG A 44 -1.39 13.51 0.68
N GLY A 45 -1.41 14.30 -0.39
CA GLY A 45 -0.39 15.30 -0.71
C GLY A 45 0.68 14.84 -1.70
N ARG A 46 0.58 13.61 -2.22
CA ARG A 46 1.40 13.09 -3.31
C ARG A 46 0.53 12.27 -4.26
N THR A 47 0.92 12.18 -5.52
CA THR A 47 0.24 11.34 -6.51
C THR A 47 0.32 9.87 -6.12
N ALA A 48 -0.70 9.09 -6.50
CA ALA A 48 -0.74 7.67 -6.18
C ALA A 48 0.53 6.92 -6.62
N GLY A 49 1.03 7.18 -7.84
CA GLY A 49 2.30 6.59 -8.32
C GLY A 49 3.48 6.84 -7.36
N ASN A 50 3.64 8.07 -6.87
CA ASN A 50 4.71 8.41 -5.93
C ASN A 50 4.50 7.76 -4.56
N VAL A 51 3.26 7.77 -4.06
CA VAL A 51 2.92 7.18 -2.76
C VAL A 51 3.16 5.68 -2.77
N MET A 52 2.87 5.00 -3.88
CA MET A 52 3.02 3.55 -4.00
C MET A 52 4.46 3.07 -3.93
N MET A 53 5.41 3.84 -4.46
CA MET A 53 6.82 3.48 -4.41
C MET A 53 7.43 3.53 -2.99
N GLU A 54 6.79 4.23 -2.05
CA GLU A 54 7.33 4.42 -0.70
C GLU A 54 6.36 4.05 0.42
N MET A 55 5.19 4.67 0.46
CA MET A 55 4.25 4.59 1.58
C MET A 55 3.16 3.54 1.38
N GLY A 56 2.87 3.15 0.14
CA GLY A 56 1.87 2.12 -0.19
C GLY A 56 2.12 0.83 0.58
N THR A 57 3.39 0.38 0.62
CA THR A 57 3.80 -0.81 1.37
C THR A 57 3.41 -0.75 2.86
N HIS A 58 3.54 0.42 3.50
CA HIS A 58 3.16 0.58 4.90
C HIS A 58 1.65 0.54 5.12
N LEU A 59 0.87 1.09 4.18
CA LEU A 59 -0.59 1.04 4.25
C LEU A 59 -1.11 -0.39 4.06
N PHE A 60 -0.59 -1.10 3.06
CA PHE A 60 -0.98 -2.49 2.78
C PHE A 60 -0.62 -3.44 3.92
N ASP A 61 0.58 -3.30 4.47
CA ASP A 61 0.98 -4.05 5.66
C ASP A 61 0.07 -3.76 6.87
N TRP A 62 -0.29 -2.49 7.05
CA TRP A 62 -1.16 -2.09 8.16
C TRP A 62 -2.57 -2.68 8.01
N VAL A 63 -3.10 -2.77 6.79
CA VAL A 63 -4.35 -3.50 6.53
C VAL A 63 -4.19 -5.00 6.86
N GLY A 64 -3.09 -5.61 6.42
CA GLY A 64 -2.76 -7.00 6.72
C GLY A 64 -2.66 -7.31 8.22
N CYS A 65 -2.34 -6.31 9.05
CA CYS A 65 -2.38 -6.48 10.50
C CYS A 65 -3.76 -6.92 11.00
N PHE A 66 -4.84 -6.50 10.36
CA PHE A 66 -6.21 -6.80 10.77
C PHE A 66 -6.83 -7.93 9.96
N ALA A 67 -6.49 -8.04 8.67
CA ALA A 67 -7.12 -9.00 7.77
C ALA A 67 -6.31 -10.28 7.49
N GLY A 68 -5.03 -10.31 7.90
CA GLY A 68 -4.14 -11.44 7.68
C GLY A 68 -3.53 -11.46 6.28
N ASP A 69 -3.35 -12.65 5.73
CA ASP A 69 -2.69 -12.86 4.44
C ASP A 69 -3.63 -12.61 3.26
N VAL A 70 -3.08 -11.96 2.23
CA VAL A 70 -3.79 -11.62 0.99
C VAL A 70 -3.92 -12.87 0.11
N ASN A 71 -5.14 -13.11 -0.40
CA ASN A 71 -5.45 -14.15 -1.39
C ASN A 71 -5.48 -13.58 -2.82
N TRP A 72 -6.05 -12.38 -2.99
CA TRP A 72 -6.07 -11.68 -4.27
C TRP A 72 -6.01 -10.17 -4.07
N ALA A 73 -5.53 -9.47 -5.09
CA ALA A 73 -5.54 -8.01 -5.17
C ALA A 73 -6.01 -7.56 -6.56
N SER A 74 -6.69 -6.42 -6.62
CA SER A 74 -7.06 -5.72 -7.85
C SER A 74 -6.76 -4.24 -7.68
N ALA A 75 -6.27 -3.57 -8.72
CA ALA A 75 -5.97 -2.15 -8.66
C ALA A 75 -6.42 -1.44 -9.93
N HIS A 76 -6.91 -0.20 -9.76
CA HIS A 76 -7.24 0.71 -10.84
C HIS A 76 -6.46 2.01 -10.66
N LEU A 77 -5.68 2.35 -11.69
CA LEU A 77 -4.87 3.55 -11.75
C LEU A 77 -5.48 4.55 -12.73
N ASN A 78 -5.59 5.79 -12.30
CA ASN A 78 -6.14 6.88 -13.10
C ASN A 78 -5.15 8.04 -13.20
N THR A 79 -5.07 8.66 -14.38
CA THR A 79 -4.38 9.92 -14.63
C THR A 79 -5.45 10.97 -14.89
N GLY A 80 -5.69 11.85 -13.91
CA GLY A 80 -6.85 12.75 -13.95
C GLY A 80 -8.16 11.96 -13.85
N MET A 81 -9.02 12.08 -14.88
CA MET A 81 -10.29 11.35 -14.96
C MET A 81 -10.17 10.04 -15.76
N ASP A 82 -9.10 9.87 -16.54
CA ASP A 82 -8.93 8.75 -17.45
C ASP A 82 -8.16 7.60 -16.79
N LYS A 83 -8.36 6.39 -17.31
CA LYS A 83 -7.56 5.23 -16.92
C LYS A 83 -6.12 5.45 -17.38
N ALA A 84 -5.16 5.16 -16.51
CA ALA A 84 -3.75 5.26 -16.84
C ALA A 84 -3.35 4.28 -17.96
N VAL A 85 -2.51 4.76 -18.86
CA VAL A 85 -1.89 4.00 -19.96
C VAL A 85 -0.37 4.06 -19.87
N VAL A 86 0.33 3.28 -20.71
CA VAL A 86 1.81 3.15 -20.68
C VAL A 86 2.49 4.50 -20.92
N GLU A 87 1.91 5.33 -21.77
CA GLU A 87 2.39 6.68 -22.10
C GLU A 87 2.28 7.66 -20.92
N ASN A 88 1.55 7.31 -19.87
CA ASN A 88 1.49 8.10 -18.64
C ASN A 88 2.63 7.78 -17.66
N ILE A 89 3.47 6.79 -17.95
CA ILE A 89 4.63 6.47 -17.12
C ILE A 89 5.68 7.57 -17.32
N THR A 90 6.12 8.18 -16.22
CA THR A 90 7.13 9.25 -16.21
C THR A 90 8.04 9.10 -14.99
N TYR A 91 9.18 9.78 -14.98
CA TYR A 91 10.01 9.90 -13.79
C TYR A 91 9.30 10.71 -12.71
N ASN A 92 9.35 10.23 -11.47
CA ASN A 92 8.62 10.87 -10.39
C ASN A 92 9.05 12.33 -10.12
N GLN A 93 10.30 12.67 -10.45
CA GLN A 93 10.85 14.03 -10.35
C GLN A 93 10.21 15.00 -11.35
N GLU A 94 9.67 14.50 -12.46
CA GLU A 94 8.91 15.32 -13.41
C GLU A 94 7.52 15.68 -12.84
N ILE A 95 6.99 14.88 -11.91
CA ILE A 95 5.74 15.14 -11.21
C ILE A 95 5.96 16.05 -9.99
N SER A 96 6.98 15.76 -9.18
CA SER A 96 7.33 16.53 -7.99
C SER A 96 8.83 16.52 -7.77
N THR A 97 9.48 17.67 -8.00
CA THR A 97 10.92 17.88 -7.72
C THR A 97 11.26 17.91 -6.23
N ARG A 98 10.25 17.88 -5.36
CA ARG A 98 10.40 17.86 -3.90
C ARG A 98 10.35 16.44 -3.33
N ASP A 99 9.80 15.50 -4.08
CA ASP A 99 9.74 14.11 -3.66
C ASP A 99 11.13 13.48 -3.82
N ARG A 100 11.45 12.47 -3.01
CA ARG A 100 12.67 11.68 -3.23
C ARG A 100 12.56 10.96 -4.58
N ASP A 101 13.66 10.80 -5.30
CA ASP A 101 13.68 9.99 -6.53
C ASP A 101 13.23 8.55 -6.24
N ALA A 102 12.14 8.16 -6.89
CA ALA A 102 11.52 6.85 -6.79
C ALA A 102 11.45 6.15 -8.16
N GLY A 103 12.13 6.69 -9.18
CA GLY A 103 12.14 6.15 -10.53
C GLY A 103 10.84 6.42 -11.30
N LEU A 104 10.42 5.43 -12.09
CA LEU A 104 9.24 5.54 -12.95
C LEU A 104 7.95 5.30 -12.15
N VAL A 105 6.99 6.18 -12.36
CA VAL A 105 5.69 6.19 -11.67
C VAL A 105 4.57 6.45 -12.66
N VAL A 106 3.34 6.09 -12.28
CA VAL A 106 2.14 6.35 -13.07
C VAL A 106 0.93 6.56 -12.15
N GLY A 107 -0.01 7.38 -12.63
CA GLY A 107 -1.29 7.59 -11.96
C GLY A 107 -1.27 8.68 -10.90
N GLY A 108 -2.30 9.53 -10.95
CA GLY A 108 -2.60 10.52 -9.92
C GLY A 108 -3.47 9.95 -8.80
N ARG A 109 -4.33 8.99 -9.13
CA ARG A 109 -5.26 8.35 -8.17
C ARG A 109 -5.23 6.84 -8.34
N GLU A 110 -5.41 6.15 -7.22
CA GLU A 110 -5.50 4.70 -7.21
C GLU A 110 -6.56 4.21 -6.22
N LEU A 111 -7.22 3.13 -6.63
CA LEU A 111 -8.00 2.27 -5.76
C LEU A 111 -7.42 0.86 -5.85
N CYS A 112 -6.99 0.32 -4.72
CA CYS A 112 -6.64 -1.10 -4.60
C CYS A 112 -7.71 -1.81 -3.75
N SER A 113 -8.17 -2.96 -4.20
CA SER A 113 -9.00 -3.86 -3.41
C SER A 113 -8.25 -5.16 -3.14
N PHE A 114 -8.32 -5.63 -1.90
CA PHE A 114 -7.70 -6.87 -1.45
C PHE A 114 -8.78 -7.82 -0.91
N GLY A 115 -8.67 -9.10 -1.27
CA GLY A 115 -9.36 -10.18 -0.58
C GLY A 115 -8.38 -11.06 0.17
N PHE A 116 -8.70 -11.39 1.41
CA PHE A 116 -7.83 -12.12 2.33
C PHE A 116 -8.25 -13.58 2.47
N ILE A 117 -7.34 -14.46 2.91
CA ILE A 117 -7.57 -15.91 3.01
C ILE A 117 -8.82 -16.24 3.85
N HIS A 118 -9.09 -15.44 4.89
CA HIS A 118 -10.23 -15.65 5.80
C HIS A 118 -11.52 -14.94 5.35
N GLY A 119 -11.61 -14.49 4.09
CA GLY A 119 -12.82 -13.91 3.50
C GLY A 119 -13.04 -12.42 3.80
N LEU A 120 -12.15 -11.80 4.58
CA LEU A 120 -12.14 -10.34 4.77
C LEU A 120 -11.75 -9.62 3.48
N LYS A 121 -12.13 -8.34 3.40
CA LYS A 121 -11.83 -7.47 2.26
C LYS A 121 -11.29 -6.12 2.74
N ALA A 122 -10.48 -5.48 1.92
CA ALA A 122 -10.03 -4.12 2.16
C ALA A 122 -9.98 -3.30 0.87
N ASP A 123 -10.37 -2.03 0.97
CA ASP A 123 -10.22 -1.02 -0.07
C ASP A 123 -9.22 0.05 0.40
N CYS A 124 -8.12 0.19 -0.33
CA CYS A 124 -7.08 1.18 -0.12
C CYS A 124 -7.23 2.30 -1.16
N HIS A 125 -7.42 3.52 -0.69
CA HIS A 125 -7.56 4.69 -1.54
C HIS A 125 -6.33 5.58 -1.46
N PHE A 126 -5.74 5.87 -2.62
CA PHE A 126 -4.67 6.84 -2.78
C PHE A 126 -5.23 8.02 -3.57
N ARG A 127 -5.46 9.14 -2.88
CA ARG A 127 -6.11 10.32 -3.46
C ARG A 127 -5.11 11.47 -3.47
N ALA A 128 -4.66 11.86 -4.69
CA ALA A 128 -3.98 13.13 -4.91
C ALA A 128 -4.83 14.31 -4.43
#